data_AF-A0A239RL64-F1
#
_entry.id   AF-A0A239RL64-F1
#
_cell.length_a   1.000
_cell.length_b   1.000
_cell.length_c   1.000
_cell.angle_alpha   90.00
_cell.angle_beta   90.00
_cell.angle_gamma   90.00
#
_symmetry.space_group_name_H-M   'P 1'
#
loop_
_entity.id
_entity.type
_entity.pdbx_description
1 polymer ?
#
loop_
_entity_poly.entity_id
_entity_poly.type
_entity_poly.pdbx_seq_one_letter_code
_entity_poly.pdbx_strand_id
1 'polypeptide(L)'
;MNPISGTTSKVGIPELIDRTLDKEKFDYEIYMTERPGHASEIAIEAKNAGVDIVVAVGGDGTVNEVARSIVHSHTALGIIPCGSGNGLARHLMIPMNLRKAIEIINVCEIHALDFGIVCGHPFFCTCGMGFDAFVSQKFAEAGKRGPITYVQKVLEEGVRYKPETYELQDENGTNRYKAFLISCANASQYGNNAYIAPQASMRDGLMDVIIMEPFDILEAPQISIDMFNKTLDKSSKIKTFKCKKLHIHRKSPGVIHYDGDPVMAGEDVDIEIQEKGIYMIVNPDANKRLRRPNVLQSAAADLFNEINVVRSDISKQGRHIIALSKVLQRKLNL
;
A
#
# COMPACT_ATOMS: atom_id res chain seq x y z
N MET A 1 -15.90 -11.43 12.13
CA MET A 1 -14.83 -10.97 13.05
C MET A 1 -13.72 -12.01 13.11
N ASN A 2 -12.47 -11.57 12.99
CA ASN A 2 -11.31 -12.46 13.12
C ASN A 2 -10.76 -12.47 14.56
N PRO A 3 -10.90 -13.58 15.31
CA PRO A 3 -10.50 -13.62 16.71
C PRO A 3 -8.98 -13.49 16.91
N ILE A 4 -8.18 -13.88 15.91
CA ILE A 4 -6.72 -13.95 16.00
C ILE A 4 -5.98 -12.80 15.27
N SER A 5 -6.69 -11.84 14.67
CA SER A 5 -6.06 -10.78 13.84
C SER A 5 -5.38 -9.69 14.67
N GLY A 6 -4.11 -9.35 14.41
CA GLY A 6 -3.43 -8.23 15.08
C GLY A 6 -3.20 -8.43 16.58
N THR A 7 -2.72 -7.38 17.26
CA THR A 7 -2.18 -7.45 18.64
C THR A 7 -3.16 -7.05 19.75
N THR A 8 -4.30 -6.45 19.40
CA THR A 8 -5.33 -6.02 20.36
C THR A 8 -6.19 -7.19 20.82
N SER A 9 -6.70 -7.21 22.05
CA SER A 9 -7.67 -8.20 22.50
C SER A 9 -9.04 -7.99 21.83
N LYS A 10 -9.71 -9.08 21.44
CA LYS A 10 -11.01 -9.04 20.73
C LYS A 10 -12.19 -9.32 21.66
N VAL A 11 -11.92 -9.72 22.90
CA VAL A 11 -12.92 -10.22 23.86
C VAL A 11 -14.05 -9.19 24.09
N GLY A 12 -13.72 -7.90 24.18
CA GLY A 12 -14.70 -6.83 24.42
C GLY A 12 -15.30 -6.20 23.16
N ILE A 13 -14.93 -6.66 21.95
CA ILE A 13 -15.42 -6.04 20.71
C ILE A 13 -16.93 -6.26 20.51
N PRO A 14 -17.50 -7.48 20.70
CA PRO A 14 -18.94 -7.67 20.57
C PRO A 14 -19.76 -6.76 21.49
N GLU A 15 -19.36 -6.63 22.76
CA GLU A 15 -20.03 -5.71 23.71
C GLU A 15 -19.86 -4.25 23.30
N LEU A 16 -18.69 -3.88 22.77
CA LEU A 16 -18.46 -2.52 22.27
C LEU A 16 -19.34 -2.20 21.06
N ILE A 17 -19.49 -3.14 20.12
CA ILE A 17 -20.42 -3.03 18.99
C ILE A 17 -21.83 -2.87 19.53
N ASP A 18 -22.28 -3.77 20.41
CA ASP A 18 -23.65 -3.73 20.96
C ASP A 18 -23.97 -2.40 21.65
N ARG A 19 -23.02 -1.82 22.37
CA ARG A 19 -23.22 -0.56 23.09
C ARG A 19 -23.12 0.69 22.19
N THR A 20 -22.42 0.60 21.06
CA THR A 20 -22.04 1.79 20.27
C THR A 20 -22.78 1.87 18.93
N LEU A 21 -23.14 0.73 18.34
CA LEU A 21 -23.87 0.69 17.08
C LEU A 21 -25.26 1.30 17.26
N ASP A 22 -25.66 2.11 16.29
CA ASP A 22 -27.00 2.70 16.24
C ASP A 22 -28.04 1.65 15.81
N LYS A 23 -28.70 1.05 16.81
CA LYS A 23 -29.70 -0.02 16.61
C LYS A 23 -31.03 0.50 16.04
N GLU A 24 -31.23 1.82 15.94
CA GLU A 24 -32.39 2.35 15.21
C GLU A 24 -32.15 2.34 13.70
N LYS A 25 -30.88 2.28 13.26
CA LYS A 25 -30.49 2.21 11.85
C LYS A 25 -30.13 0.80 11.38
N PHE A 26 -29.61 -0.04 12.27
CA PHE A 26 -29.04 -1.33 11.90
C PHE A 26 -29.52 -2.45 12.82
N ASP A 27 -30.02 -3.51 12.19
CA ASP A 27 -29.97 -4.84 12.76
C ASP A 27 -28.61 -5.47 12.42
N TYR A 28 -28.06 -6.27 13.32
CA TYR A 28 -26.72 -6.85 13.11
C TYR A 28 -26.58 -8.26 13.67
N GLU A 29 -25.70 -9.03 13.04
CA GLU A 29 -25.24 -10.33 13.49
C GLU A 29 -23.71 -10.39 13.47
N ILE A 30 -23.12 -11.18 14.35
CA ILE A 30 -21.66 -11.34 14.44
C ILE A 30 -21.28 -12.78 14.13
N TYR A 31 -20.54 -12.95 13.02
CA TYR A 31 -19.94 -14.22 12.62
C TYR A 31 -18.45 -14.25 12.98
N MET A 32 -17.97 -15.36 13.55
CA MET A 32 -16.56 -15.56 13.87
C MET A 32 -15.88 -16.34 12.75
N THR A 33 -14.74 -15.85 12.26
CA THR A 33 -13.94 -16.60 11.29
C THR A 33 -13.15 -17.69 12.01
N GLU A 34 -12.90 -18.80 11.33
CA GLU A 34 -12.29 -20.00 11.93
C GLU A 34 -10.97 -20.38 11.26
N ARG A 35 -10.82 -20.00 9.99
CA ARG A 35 -9.68 -20.37 9.14
C ARG A 35 -9.45 -19.30 8.06
N PRO A 36 -8.28 -19.26 7.41
CA PRO A 36 -8.05 -18.44 6.23
C PRO A 36 -9.11 -18.70 5.15
N GLY A 37 -9.63 -17.65 4.53
CA GLY A 37 -10.70 -17.72 3.51
C GLY A 37 -12.13 -17.78 4.09
N HIS A 38 -12.31 -18.05 5.39
CA HIS A 38 -13.66 -18.12 5.97
C HIS A 38 -14.37 -16.74 5.94
N ALA A 39 -13.64 -15.62 6.01
CA ALA A 39 -14.28 -14.31 5.88
C ALA A 39 -14.85 -14.08 4.47
N SER A 40 -14.21 -14.65 3.45
CA SER A 40 -14.72 -14.62 2.08
C SER A 40 -16.01 -15.41 1.94
N GLU A 41 -16.07 -16.64 2.48
CA GLU A 41 -17.27 -17.48 2.45
C GLU A 41 -18.47 -16.77 3.10
N ILE A 42 -18.30 -16.26 4.32
CA ILE A 42 -19.34 -15.51 5.04
C ILE A 42 -19.79 -14.28 4.23
N ALA A 43 -18.84 -13.55 3.63
CA ALA A 43 -19.16 -12.35 2.85
C ALA A 43 -19.91 -12.68 1.55
N ILE A 44 -19.60 -13.82 0.90
CA ILE A 44 -20.34 -14.31 -0.28
C ILE A 44 -21.77 -14.67 0.13
N GLU A 45 -21.97 -15.39 1.24
CA GLU A 45 -23.28 -15.76 1.75
C GLU A 45 -24.12 -14.51 2.07
N ALA A 46 -23.55 -13.55 2.80
CA ALA A 46 -24.20 -12.29 3.14
C ALA A 46 -24.59 -11.49 1.88
N LYS A 47 -23.67 -11.36 0.92
CA LYS A 47 -23.96 -10.73 -0.38
C LYS A 47 -25.12 -11.41 -1.10
N ASN A 48 -25.10 -12.74 -1.20
CA ASN A 48 -26.13 -13.50 -1.91
C ASN A 48 -27.49 -13.45 -1.20
N ALA A 49 -27.48 -13.26 0.13
CA ALA A 49 -28.68 -13.02 0.94
C ALA A 49 -29.20 -11.57 0.86
N GLY A 50 -28.50 -10.67 0.15
CA GLY A 50 -28.90 -9.27 -0.01
C GLY A 50 -28.62 -8.39 1.21
N VAL A 51 -27.62 -8.75 2.04
CA VAL A 51 -27.20 -7.92 3.18
C VAL A 51 -26.64 -6.59 2.68
N ASP A 52 -27.08 -5.48 3.28
CA ASP A 52 -26.69 -4.13 2.88
C ASP A 52 -25.20 -3.83 3.14
N ILE A 53 -24.68 -4.27 4.30
CA ILE A 53 -23.32 -3.95 4.77
C ILE A 53 -22.68 -5.17 5.40
N VAL A 54 -21.47 -5.51 4.96
CA VAL A 54 -20.60 -6.48 5.63
C VAL A 54 -19.44 -5.76 6.30
N VAL A 55 -19.36 -5.85 7.63
CA VAL A 55 -18.32 -5.18 8.42
C VAL A 55 -17.15 -6.15 8.70
N ALA A 56 -16.00 -5.85 8.11
CA ALA A 56 -14.76 -6.57 8.39
C ALA A 56 -14.15 -6.10 9.73
N VAL A 57 -14.26 -6.94 10.76
CA VAL A 57 -13.60 -6.74 12.06
C VAL A 57 -12.31 -7.55 12.09
N GLY A 58 -11.19 -6.91 11.76
CA GLY A 58 -9.91 -7.60 11.60
C GLY A 58 -8.78 -6.72 11.07
N GLY A 59 -7.71 -7.36 10.60
CA GLY A 59 -6.62 -6.68 9.90
C GLY A 59 -6.76 -6.74 8.39
N ASP A 60 -5.70 -6.35 7.68
CA ASP A 60 -5.69 -6.22 6.21
C ASP A 60 -6.16 -7.48 5.48
N GLY A 61 -5.70 -8.68 5.89
CA GLY A 61 -6.16 -9.93 5.28
C GLY A 61 -7.66 -10.18 5.43
N THR A 62 -8.25 -9.90 6.60
CA THR A 62 -9.70 -10.05 6.81
C THR A 62 -10.49 -9.02 6.01
N VAL A 63 -10.00 -7.78 5.94
CA VAL A 63 -10.61 -6.72 5.12
C VAL A 63 -10.56 -7.10 3.65
N ASN A 64 -9.42 -7.62 3.18
CA ASN A 64 -9.24 -8.06 1.80
C ASN A 64 -10.16 -9.25 1.45
N GLU A 65 -10.20 -10.29 2.28
CA GLU A 65 -11.09 -11.46 2.09
C GLU A 65 -12.55 -11.05 1.90
N VAL A 66 -13.04 -10.12 2.74
CA VAL A 66 -14.41 -9.59 2.64
C VAL A 66 -14.56 -8.75 1.37
N ALA A 67 -13.67 -7.77 1.15
CA ALA A 67 -13.76 -6.84 0.04
C ALA A 67 -13.77 -7.55 -1.32
N ARG A 68 -12.90 -8.55 -1.53
CA ARG A 68 -12.88 -9.38 -2.75
C ARG A 68 -14.18 -10.12 -3.02
N SER A 69 -14.88 -10.50 -1.96
CA SER A 69 -16.07 -11.34 -2.04
C SER A 69 -17.31 -10.55 -2.44
N ILE A 70 -17.29 -9.24 -2.21
CA ILE A 70 -18.42 -8.32 -2.41
C ILE A 70 -18.24 -7.32 -3.55
N VAL A 71 -17.12 -7.38 -4.29
CA VAL A 71 -16.99 -6.59 -5.53
C VAL A 71 -18.14 -6.91 -6.49
N HIS A 72 -18.53 -5.91 -7.28
CA HIS A 72 -19.65 -5.96 -8.23
C HIS A 72 -20.99 -6.37 -7.59
N SER A 73 -21.22 -5.95 -6.34
CA SER A 73 -22.48 -6.15 -5.62
C SER A 73 -22.97 -4.86 -4.99
N HIS A 74 -24.21 -4.85 -4.49
CA HIS A 74 -24.76 -3.72 -3.75
C HIS A 74 -24.38 -3.71 -2.27
N THR A 75 -23.75 -4.78 -1.78
CA THR A 75 -23.28 -4.89 -0.40
C THR A 75 -22.07 -3.99 -0.18
N ALA A 76 -22.13 -3.11 0.81
CA ALA A 76 -21.05 -2.21 1.17
C ALA A 76 -20.08 -2.83 2.19
N LEU A 77 -18.80 -2.46 2.08
CA LEU A 77 -17.77 -2.80 3.06
C LEU A 77 -17.77 -1.79 4.21
N GLY A 78 -17.90 -2.27 5.45
CA GLY A 78 -17.50 -1.55 6.65
C GLY A 78 -16.19 -2.09 7.22
N ILE A 79 -15.43 -1.29 7.98
CA ILE A 79 -14.16 -1.73 8.57
C ILE A 79 -14.06 -1.33 10.04
N ILE A 80 -13.77 -2.31 10.90
CA ILE A 80 -13.33 -2.10 12.29
C ILE A 80 -11.86 -2.56 12.38
N PRO A 81 -10.89 -1.63 12.39
CA PRO A 81 -9.48 -1.94 12.17
C PRO A 81 -8.80 -2.54 13.41
N CYS A 82 -8.62 -3.86 13.41
CA CYS A 82 -8.03 -4.63 14.50
C CYS A 82 -6.65 -5.24 14.14
N GLY A 83 -6.14 -4.97 12.94
CA GLY A 83 -4.83 -5.43 12.48
C GLY A 83 -3.66 -4.56 12.92
N SER A 84 -2.45 -5.02 12.61
CA SER A 84 -1.23 -4.24 12.82
C SER A 84 -1.01 -3.19 11.73
N GLY A 85 -1.44 -3.41 10.48
CA GLY A 85 -1.21 -2.50 9.35
C GLY A 85 -2.39 -1.55 9.11
N ASN A 86 -3.55 -2.13 8.79
CA ASN A 86 -4.83 -1.44 8.51
C ASN A 86 -4.73 -0.45 7.34
N GLY A 87 -4.05 -0.84 6.24
CA GLY A 87 -3.78 0.00 5.07
C GLY A 87 -5.03 0.64 4.47
N LEU A 88 -6.05 -0.17 4.17
CA LEU A 88 -7.29 0.36 3.56
C LEU A 88 -8.04 1.28 4.52
N ALA A 89 -8.18 0.90 5.80
CA ALA A 89 -8.82 1.74 6.82
C ALA A 89 -8.09 3.09 6.99
N ARG A 90 -6.75 3.08 7.01
CA ARG A 90 -5.95 4.31 7.09
C ARG A 90 -6.06 5.14 5.82
N HIS A 91 -6.13 4.52 4.65
CA HIS A 91 -6.43 5.23 3.42
C HIS A 91 -7.78 5.95 3.55
N LEU A 92 -8.85 5.24 3.88
CA LEU A 92 -10.19 5.80 4.08
C LEU A 92 -10.30 6.72 5.30
N MET A 93 -9.21 6.94 6.05
CA MET A 93 -9.14 7.74 7.27
C MET A 93 -10.12 7.27 8.35
N ILE A 94 -10.44 5.98 8.37
CA ILE A 94 -11.22 5.36 9.43
C ILE A 94 -10.36 5.40 10.71
N PRO A 95 -10.90 5.89 11.84
CA PRO A 95 -10.17 5.94 13.10
C PRO A 95 -9.65 4.56 13.54
N MET A 96 -8.41 4.49 14.03
CA MET A 96 -7.87 3.26 14.63
C MET A 96 -8.48 2.95 16.01
N ASN A 97 -9.18 3.91 16.61
CA ASN A 97 -9.96 3.68 17.81
C ASN A 97 -11.27 2.97 17.45
N LEU A 98 -11.50 1.78 18.01
CA LEU A 98 -12.62 0.92 17.62
C LEU A 98 -14.00 1.56 17.84
N ARG A 99 -14.19 2.29 18.94
CA ARG A 99 -15.44 3.02 19.19
C ARG A 99 -15.70 4.04 18.08
N LYS A 100 -14.69 4.84 17.76
CA LYS A 100 -14.78 5.84 16.70
C LYS A 100 -14.98 5.23 15.31
N ALA A 101 -14.41 4.05 15.05
CA ALA A 101 -14.68 3.31 13.81
C ALA A 101 -16.15 2.88 13.70
N ILE A 102 -16.76 2.43 14.80
CA ILE A 102 -18.20 2.13 14.86
C ILE A 102 -19.03 3.40 14.69
N GLU A 103 -18.60 4.53 15.26
CA GLU A 103 -19.27 5.82 15.06
C GLU A 103 -19.27 6.24 13.57
N ILE A 104 -18.20 5.95 12.81
CA ILE A 104 -18.19 6.14 11.35
C ILE A 104 -19.22 5.24 10.65
N ILE A 105 -19.36 3.99 11.09
CA ILE A 105 -20.40 3.08 10.57
C ILE A 105 -21.80 3.65 10.83
N ASN A 106 -22.03 4.24 12.00
CA ASN A 106 -23.31 4.89 12.35
C ASN A 106 -23.66 6.09 11.46
N VAL A 107 -22.66 6.77 10.88
CA VAL A 107 -22.91 7.83 9.89
C VAL A 107 -23.40 7.26 8.56
N CYS A 108 -22.96 6.05 8.20
CA CYS A 108 -23.40 5.30 7.04
C CYS A 108 -23.19 6.03 5.70
N GLU A 109 -22.12 6.81 5.58
CA GLU A 109 -21.78 7.44 4.30
C GLU A 109 -21.11 6.41 3.37
N ILE A 110 -21.82 5.98 2.34
CA ILE A 110 -21.36 4.94 1.41
C ILE A 110 -20.99 5.56 0.07
N HIS A 111 -19.76 5.33 -0.39
CA HIS A 111 -19.31 5.72 -1.73
C HIS A 111 -19.00 4.48 -2.57
N ALA A 112 -19.28 4.57 -3.87
CA ALA A 112 -18.73 3.63 -4.85
C ALA A 112 -17.27 4.01 -5.12
N LEU A 113 -16.37 3.05 -4.94
CA LEU A 113 -14.93 3.22 -5.05
C LEU A 113 -14.34 2.26 -6.10
N ASP A 114 -13.19 2.66 -6.61
CA ASP A 114 -12.41 1.91 -7.57
C ASP A 114 -11.60 0.82 -6.86
N PHE A 115 -11.34 -0.28 -7.55
CA PHE A 115 -10.38 -1.30 -7.13
C PHE A 115 -9.56 -1.77 -8.34
N GLY A 116 -8.39 -2.35 -8.10
CA GLY A 116 -7.55 -2.87 -9.16
C GLY A 116 -7.65 -4.38 -9.31
N ILE A 117 -7.31 -4.89 -10.49
CA ILE A 117 -7.16 -6.32 -10.75
C ILE A 117 -5.74 -6.53 -11.29
N VAL A 118 -5.02 -7.49 -10.73
CA VAL A 118 -3.73 -7.97 -11.25
C VAL A 118 -3.84 -9.47 -11.55
N CYS A 119 -3.63 -9.87 -12.81
CA CYS A 119 -3.74 -11.28 -13.24
C CYS A 119 -5.00 -11.99 -12.72
N GLY A 120 -6.15 -11.30 -12.72
CA GLY A 120 -7.44 -11.82 -12.22
C GLY A 120 -7.65 -11.73 -10.70
N HIS A 121 -6.66 -11.26 -9.93
CA HIS A 121 -6.77 -11.07 -8.48
C HIS A 121 -7.13 -9.62 -8.15
N PRO A 122 -8.26 -9.35 -7.47
CA PRO A 122 -8.60 -8.00 -7.04
C PRO A 122 -7.66 -7.49 -5.95
N PHE A 123 -7.28 -6.21 -5.97
CA PHE A 123 -6.55 -5.52 -4.91
C PHE A 123 -7.19 -4.16 -4.64
N PHE A 124 -7.11 -3.70 -3.39
CA PHE A 124 -7.75 -2.47 -2.94
C PHE A 124 -6.74 -1.40 -2.57
N CYS A 125 -5.60 -1.80 -2.03
CA CYS A 125 -4.51 -0.90 -1.69
C CYS A 125 -3.47 -0.86 -2.80
N THR A 126 -2.74 -1.95 -2.99
CA THR A 126 -1.54 -1.99 -3.84
C THR A 126 -1.34 -3.38 -4.40
N CYS A 127 -0.89 -3.48 -5.64
CA CYS A 127 -0.22 -4.68 -6.12
C CYS A 127 1.20 -4.32 -6.57
N GLY A 128 2.06 -5.31 -6.74
CA GLY A 128 3.42 -5.01 -7.17
C GLY A 128 4.28 -6.23 -7.42
N MET A 129 5.49 -5.97 -7.89
CA MET A 129 6.51 -6.97 -8.18
C MET A 129 7.90 -6.44 -7.90
N GLY A 130 8.88 -7.33 -8.02
CA GLY A 130 10.25 -7.09 -7.61
C GLY A 130 10.41 -7.23 -6.10
N PHE A 131 11.16 -6.33 -5.47
CA PHE A 131 11.43 -6.42 -4.03
C PHE A 131 10.16 -6.41 -3.16
N ASP A 132 9.13 -5.67 -3.59
CA ASP A 132 7.84 -5.57 -2.90
C ASP A 132 7.14 -6.93 -2.75
N ALA A 133 7.08 -7.69 -3.86
CA ALA A 133 6.54 -9.04 -3.87
C ALA A 133 7.46 -10.06 -3.17
N PHE A 134 8.77 -9.88 -3.28
CA PHE A 134 9.75 -10.72 -2.60
C PHE A 134 9.60 -10.65 -1.08
N VAL A 135 9.46 -9.44 -0.51
CA VAL A 135 9.22 -9.25 0.93
C VAL A 135 7.90 -9.89 1.35
N SER A 136 6.84 -9.71 0.56
CA SER A 136 5.52 -10.32 0.82
C SER A 136 5.61 -11.86 0.89
N GLN A 137 6.33 -12.49 -0.05
CA GLN A 137 6.60 -13.92 -0.02
C GLN A 137 7.33 -14.36 1.25
N LYS A 138 8.43 -13.67 1.60
CA LYS A 138 9.22 -14.00 2.80
C LYS A 138 8.44 -13.82 4.08
N PHE A 139 7.56 -12.82 4.13
CA PHE A 139 6.69 -12.59 5.28
C PHE A 139 5.65 -13.71 5.44
N ALA A 140 5.06 -14.17 4.33
CA ALA A 140 4.15 -15.32 4.33
C ALA A 140 4.84 -16.60 4.79
N GLU A 141 6.09 -16.84 4.37
CA GLU A 141 6.90 -18.00 4.79
C GLU A 141 7.33 -17.96 6.27
N ALA A 142 7.55 -16.77 6.84
CA ALA A 142 8.16 -16.63 8.16
C ALA A 142 7.26 -17.04 9.34
N GLY A 143 5.93 -17.14 9.14
CA GLY A 143 4.97 -17.60 10.15
C GLY A 143 4.84 -16.75 11.43
N LYS A 144 5.69 -15.73 11.63
CA LYS A 144 5.71 -14.81 12.77
C LYS A 144 5.32 -13.40 12.34
N ARG A 145 4.30 -12.84 12.98
CA ARG A 145 3.76 -11.50 12.70
C ARG A 145 4.41 -10.46 13.63
N GLY A 146 4.92 -9.36 13.08
CA GLY A 146 5.37 -8.21 13.87
C GLY A 146 6.22 -7.19 13.11
N PRO A 147 6.24 -5.91 13.54
CA PRO A 147 6.96 -4.83 12.86
C PRO A 147 8.49 -5.00 12.90
N ILE A 148 9.05 -5.61 13.95
CA ILE A 148 10.50 -5.84 14.07
C ILE A 148 10.98 -6.90 13.07
N THR A 149 10.23 -8.00 12.93
CA THR A 149 10.52 -9.06 11.94
C THR A 149 10.42 -8.52 10.51
N TYR A 150 9.48 -7.61 10.25
CA TYR A 150 9.33 -6.94 8.96
C TYR A 150 10.56 -6.10 8.60
N VAL A 151 10.98 -5.19 9.51
CA VAL A 151 12.16 -4.32 9.28
C VAL A 151 13.44 -5.13 9.13
N GLN A 152 13.65 -6.15 9.97
CA GLN A 152 14.83 -7.01 9.88
C GLN A 152 14.90 -7.75 8.54
N LYS A 153 13.78 -8.32 8.07
CA LYS A 153 13.73 -9.05 6.79
C LYS A 153 13.91 -8.13 5.60
N VAL A 154 13.28 -6.94 5.62
CA VAL A 154 13.49 -5.92 4.58
C VAL A 154 14.97 -5.53 4.48
N LEU A 155 15.68 -5.36 5.60
CA LEU A 155 17.10 -5.02 5.60
C LEU A 155 18.00 -6.18 5.16
N GLU A 156 17.77 -7.40 5.67
CA GLU A 156 18.56 -8.59 5.32
C GLU A 156 18.45 -8.93 3.83
N GLU A 157 17.23 -8.84 3.30
CA GLU A 157 16.93 -9.28 1.95
C GLU A 157 17.11 -8.16 0.90
N GLY A 158 16.90 -6.90 1.28
CA GLY A 158 17.10 -5.75 0.39
C GLY A 158 18.52 -5.67 -0.16
N VAL A 159 19.51 -6.08 0.63
CA VAL A 159 20.92 -6.15 0.23
C VAL A 159 21.20 -7.27 -0.77
N ARG A 160 20.39 -8.34 -0.77
CA ARG A 160 20.58 -9.54 -1.61
C ARG A 160 19.74 -9.51 -2.88
N TYR A 161 18.65 -8.75 -2.88
CA TYR A 161 17.74 -8.67 -4.01
C TYR A 161 18.43 -8.06 -5.24
N LYS A 162 18.23 -8.70 -6.39
CA LYS A 162 18.80 -8.24 -7.66
C LYS A 162 17.70 -7.58 -8.48
N PRO A 163 17.79 -6.27 -8.75
CA PRO A 163 16.84 -5.57 -9.60
C PRO A 163 16.75 -6.17 -11.00
N GLU A 164 15.54 -6.21 -11.53
CA GLU A 164 15.22 -6.73 -12.86
C GLU A 164 14.88 -5.59 -13.83
N THR A 165 14.82 -5.91 -15.12
CA THR A 165 14.35 -4.96 -16.14
C THR A 165 12.96 -5.39 -16.60
N TYR A 166 12.06 -4.42 -16.63
CA TYR A 166 10.65 -4.59 -16.95
C TYR A 166 10.29 -3.72 -18.16
N GLU A 167 9.42 -4.23 -19.01
CA GLU A 167 8.76 -3.51 -20.09
C GLU A 167 7.35 -3.15 -19.65
N LEU A 168 7.07 -1.86 -19.56
CA LEU A 168 5.79 -1.33 -19.10
C LEU A 168 5.09 -0.71 -20.29
N GLN A 169 3.91 -1.23 -20.61
CA GLN A 169 3.06 -0.73 -21.67
C GLN A 169 1.75 -0.20 -21.09
N ASP A 170 1.50 1.10 -21.28
CA ASP A 170 0.25 1.78 -20.95
C ASP A 170 -0.38 2.36 -22.23
N GLU A 171 -1.38 3.24 -22.07
CA GLU A 171 -2.01 3.96 -23.19
C GLU A 171 -1.07 4.89 -23.97
N ASN A 172 0.07 5.29 -23.38
CA ASN A 172 1.01 6.25 -23.96
C ASN A 172 2.18 5.56 -24.69
N GLY A 173 2.34 4.25 -24.52
CA GLY A 173 3.32 3.43 -25.23
C GLY A 173 4.11 2.51 -24.31
N THR A 174 5.23 2.00 -24.81
CA THR A 174 6.07 1.04 -24.09
C THR A 174 7.37 1.68 -23.62
N ASN A 175 7.68 1.54 -22.34
CA ASN A 175 8.91 2.02 -21.73
C ASN A 175 9.64 0.89 -21.00
N ARG A 176 10.97 0.91 -21.02
CA ARG A 176 11.81 -0.07 -20.31
C ARG A 176 12.43 0.56 -19.07
N TYR A 177 12.27 -0.11 -17.93
CA TYR A 177 12.84 0.34 -16.66
C TYR A 177 13.60 -0.78 -15.97
N LYS A 178 14.79 -0.46 -15.46
CA LYS A 178 15.45 -1.29 -14.46
C LYS A 178 14.89 -0.90 -13.10
N ALA A 179 14.17 -1.80 -12.45
CA ALA A 179 13.43 -1.51 -11.23
C ALA A 179 13.85 -2.45 -10.09
N PHE A 180 14.06 -1.85 -8.92
CA PHE A 180 14.13 -2.55 -7.64
C PHE A 180 12.75 -3.05 -7.21
N LEU A 181 11.72 -2.21 -7.36
CA LEU A 181 10.33 -2.63 -7.26
C LEU A 181 9.44 -1.81 -8.20
N ILE A 182 8.29 -2.40 -8.54
CA ILE A 182 7.19 -1.70 -9.21
C ILE A 182 5.95 -1.93 -8.36
N SER A 183 5.33 -0.84 -7.93
CA SER A 183 4.07 -0.85 -7.18
C SER A 183 3.00 -0.12 -7.98
N CYS A 184 1.83 -0.72 -8.11
CA CYS A 184 0.64 -0.10 -8.66
C CYS A 184 -0.36 0.09 -7.52
N ALA A 185 -0.70 1.35 -7.26
CA ALA A 185 -1.38 1.77 -6.05
C ALA A 185 -2.75 2.37 -6.38
N ASN A 186 -3.79 1.77 -5.82
CA ASN A 186 -5.15 2.32 -5.78
C ASN A 186 -5.40 3.09 -4.47
N ALA A 187 -4.69 2.71 -3.40
CA ALA A 187 -4.64 3.43 -2.14
C ALA A 187 -3.25 4.01 -1.88
N SER A 188 -3.19 4.93 -0.92
CA SER A 188 -2.03 5.80 -0.73
C SER A 188 -0.85 5.18 0.02
N GLN A 189 -1.07 4.04 0.69
CA GLN A 189 -0.12 3.44 1.62
C GLN A 189 -0.28 1.93 1.69
N TYR A 190 0.80 1.23 2.05
CA TYR A 190 0.76 -0.20 2.37
C TYR A 190 0.05 -0.47 3.71
N GLY A 191 0.16 0.47 4.66
CA GLY A 191 -0.27 0.31 6.04
C GLY A 191 0.69 1.00 6.99
N ASN A 192 0.28 1.22 8.24
CA ASN A 192 1.13 1.88 9.26
C ASN A 192 1.74 3.23 8.86
N ASN A 193 1.08 4.00 8.00
CA ASN A 193 1.60 5.28 7.47
C ASN A 193 2.85 5.13 6.59
N ALA A 194 3.12 3.95 6.03
CA ALA A 194 4.12 3.75 4.99
C ALA A 194 3.51 4.13 3.62
N TYR A 195 3.68 5.38 3.20
CA TYR A 195 3.08 5.92 1.98
C TYR A 195 3.92 5.63 0.74
N ILE A 196 3.45 4.72 -0.11
CA ILE A 196 4.04 4.47 -1.43
C ILE A 196 3.54 5.45 -2.49
N ALA A 197 2.28 5.87 -2.37
CA ALA A 197 1.61 6.75 -3.34
C ALA A 197 0.73 7.78 -2.61
N PRO A 198 1.30 8.78 -1.91
CA PRO A 198 0.52 9.66 -1.03
C PRO A 198 -0.71 10.32 -1.67
N GLN A 199 -0.67 10.57 -2.99
CA GLN A 199 -1.74 11.22 -3.75
C GLN A 199 -2.75 10.24 -4.38
N ALA A 200 -2.59 8.92 -4.20
CA ALA A 200 -3.50 7.94 -4.78
C ALA A 200 -4.95 8.13 -4.31
N SER A 201 -5.89 7.83 -5.20
CA SER A 201 -7.31 8.04 -5.02
C SER A 201 -8.11 6.89 -5.59
N MET A 202 -8.91 6.22 -4.76
CA MET A 202 -9.82 5.15 -5.21
C MET A 202 -11.09 5.66 -5.93
N ARG A 203 -11.00 6.80 -6.63
CA ARG A 203 -12.17 7.46 -7.26
C ARG A 203 -11.84 8.16 -8.59
N ASP A 204 -10.58 8.20 -8.99
CA ASP A 204 -10.14 8.90 -10.19
C ASP A 204 -10.06 7.98 -11.42
N GLY A 205 -10.38 6.69 -11.27
CA GLY A 205 -10.33 5.68 -12.32
C GLY A 205 -8.91 5.30 -12.77
N LEU A 206 -7.89 5.69 -11.99
CA LEU A 206 -6.48 5.50 -12.32
C LEU A 206 -5.74 4.79 -11.18
N MET A 207 -4.72 4.01 -11.53
CA MET A 207 -3.71 3.55 -10.56
C MET A 207 -2.51 4.48 -10.61
N ASP A 208 -1.92 4.76 -9.45
CA ASP A 208 -0.61 5.39 -9.37
C ASP A 208 0.46 4.30 -9.51
N VAL A 209 1.28 4.39 -10.55
CA VAL A 209 2.37 3.46 -10.81
C VAL A 209 3.66 4.07 -10.29
N ILE A 210 4.36 3.34 -9.42
CA ILE A 210 5.58 3.75 -8.75
C ILE A 210 6.67 2.76 -9.15
N ILE A 211 7.67 3.26 -9.87
CA ILE A 211 8.86 2.51 -10.24
C ILE A 211 9.99 3.02 -9.37
N MET A 212 10.51 2.17 -8.50
CA MET A 212 11.71 2.45 -7.73
C MET A 212 12.90 1.87 -8.46
N GLU A 213 13.80 2.72 -8.93
CA GLU A 213 15.04 2.32 -9.56
C GLU A 213 16.04 1.77 -8.52
N PRO A 214 17.05 1.00 -8.94
CA PRO A 214 18.13 0.56 -8.07
C PRO A 214 18.79 1.73 -7.32
N PHE A 215 18.99 1.53 -6.03
CA PHE A 215 19.63 2.48 -5.14
C PHE A 215 20.72 1.79 -4.31
N ASP A 216 21.68 2.58 -3.83
CA ASP A 216 22.75 2.10 -2.97
C ASP A 216 22.23 1.92 -1.54
N ILE A 217 22.82 0.98 -0.77
CA ILE A 217 22.39 0.69 0.61
C ILE A 217 22.36 1.93 1.51
N LEU A 218 23.23 2.91 1.24
CA LEU A 218 23.29 4.17 1.98
C LEU A 218 22.12 5.12 1.69
N GLU A 219 21.41 4.93 0.57
CA GLU A 219 20.19 5.66 0.22
C GLU A 219 18.94 5.04 0.89
N ALA A 220 19.00 3.78 1.34
CA ALA A 220 17.86 3.05 1.92
C ALA A 220 17.20 3.73 3.14
N PRO A 221 17.95 4.30 4.11
CA PRO A 221 17.35 5.03 5.22
C PRO A 221 16.55 6.25 4.76
N GLN A 222 17.04 6.97 3.75
CA GLN A 222 16.37 8.16 3.23
C GLN A 222 15.07 7.78 2.51
N ILE A 223 15.08 6.73 1.68
CA ILE A 223 13.87 6.20 1.04
C ILE A 223 12.81 5.84 2.09
N SER A 224 13.23 5.22 3.20
CA SER A 224 12.34 4.89 4.31
C SER A 224 11.74 6.15 4.94
N ILE A 225 12.56 7.17 5.21
CA ILE A 225 12.11 8.47 5.74
C ILE A 225 11.10 9.11 4.77
N ASP A 226 11.38 9.13 3.47
CA ASP A 226 10.52 9.73 2.46
C ASP A 226 9.16 9.04 2.35
N MET A 227 9.13 7.72 2.48
CA MET A 227 7.90 6.93 2.54
C MET A 227 7.01 7.30 3.74
N PHE A 228 7.59 7.54 4.92
CA PHE A 228 6.81 7.97 6.10
C PHE A 228 6.45 9.47 6.08
N ASN A 229 7.28 10.28 5.43
CA ASN A 229 7.06 11.73 5.29
C ASN A 229 6.16 12.12 4.12
N LYS A 230 5.76 11.17 3.26
CA LYS A 230 4.97 11.41 2.05
C LYS A 230 5.72 12.22 0.99
N THR A 231 7.03 12.05 0.94
CA THR A 231 7.96 12.77 0.04
C THR A 231 8.67 11.83 -0.93
N LEU A 232 8.21 10.58 -1.04
CA LEU A 232 8.84 9.56 -1.88
C LEU A 232 8.92 9.97 -3.36
N ASP A 233 7.93 10.72 -3.85
CA ASP A 233 7.86 11.30 -5.19
C ASP A 233 8.94 12.35 -5.49
N LYS A 234 9.61 12.89 -4.46
CA LYS A 234 10.73 13.82 -4.63
C LYS A 234 12.06 13.11 -4.90
N SER A 235 12.15 11.82 -4.60
CA SER A 235 13.39 11.07 -4.80
C SER A 235 13.67 10.88 -6.29
N SER A 236 14.91 11.14 -6.71
CA SER A 236 15.35 10.90 -8.10
C SER A 236 15.31 9.44 -8.52
N LYS A 237 15.20 8.52 -7.56
CA LYS A 237 15.07 7.06 -7.78
C LYS A 237 13.64 6.62 -8.04
N ILE A 238 12.68 7.53 -7.92
CA ILE A 238 11.27 7.22 -7.99
C ILE A 238 10.72 7.85 -9.26
N LYS A 239 10.20 7.00 -10.14
CA LYS A 239 9.42 7.43 -11.30
C LYS A 239 7.96 7.13 -11.02
N THR A 240 7.10 8.09 -11.31
CA THR A 240 5.66 7.94 -11.13
C THR A 240 4.90 8.34 -12.38
N PHE A 241 3.82 7.63 -12.66
CA PHE A 241 2.82 8.00 -13.64
C PHE A 241 1.47 7.39 -13.24
N LYS A 242 0.40 7.80 -13.90
CA LYS A 242 -0.94 7.25 -13.69
C LYS A 242 -1.45 6.64 -14.98
N CYS A 243 -2.14 5.51 -14.89
CA CYS A 243 -2.78 4.87 -16.02
C CYS A 243 -4.00 4.07 -15.55
N LYS A 244 -4.88 3.70 -16.48
CA LYS A 244 -6.03 2.83 -16.18
C LYS A 244 -5.71 1.36 -16.38
N LYS A 245 -4.85 1.05 -17.37
CA LYS A 245 -4.40 -0.29 -17.71
C LYS A 245 -2.89 -0.28 -17.88
N LEU A 246 -2.24 -1.30 -17.35
CA LEU A 246 -0.81 -1.48 -17.44
C LEU A 246 -0.51 -2.94 -17.75
N HIS A 247 0.25 -3.16 -18.81
CA HIS A 247 0.84 -4.43 -19.11
C HIS A 247 2.32 -4.40 -18.75
N ILE A 248 2.79 -5.36 -17.95
CA ILE A 248 4.18 -5.47 -17.54
C ILE A 248 4.75 -6.78 -18.05
N HIS A 249 5.77 -6.70 -18.89
CA HIS A 249 6.55 -7.86 -19.32
C HIS A 249 7.90 -7.92 -18.59
N ARG A 250 8.27 -9.12 -18.14
CA ARG A 250 9.55 -9.43 -17.48
C ARG A 250 10.19 -10.67 -18.08
N LYS A 251 11.52 -10.79 -17.91
CA LYS A 251 12.33 -11.85 -18.53
C LYS A 251 11.93 -13.29 -18.15
N SER A 252 11.40 -13.49 -16.95
CA SER A 252 11.02 -14.82 -16.46
C SER A 252 9.86 -14.74 -15.47
N PRO A 253 9.05 -15.81 -15.33
CA PRO A 253 8.02 -15.87 -14.30
C PRO A 253 8.57 -15.64 -12.89
N GLY A 254 7.71 -15.17 -12.00
CA GLY A 254 8.12 -14.78 -10.65
C GLY A 254 6.95 -14.36 -9.77
N VAL A 255 7.26 -13.94 -8.55
CA VAL A 255 6.24 -13.56 -7.58
C VAL A 255 5.75 -12.14 -7.88
N ILE A 256 4.44 -11.96 -7.77
CA ILE A 256 3.77 -10.67 -7.61
C ILE A 256 3.04 -10.68 -6.27
N HIS A 257 2.60 -9.54 -5.78
CA HIS A 257 1.69 -9.48 -4.64
C HIS A 257 0.46 -8.64 -4.96
N TYR A 258 -0.62 -8.92 -4.24
CA TYR A 258 -1.83 -8.13 -4.18
C TYR A 258 -2.16 -7.85 -2.70
N ASP A 259 -2.23 -6.59 -2.27
CA ASP A 259 -2.44 -6.20 -0.87
C ASP A 259 -1.57 -6.96 0.15
N GLY A 260 -0.34 -7.33 -0.23
CA GLY A 260 0.62 -8.07 0.60
C GLY A 260 0.51 -9.59 0.55
N ASP A 261 -0.47 -10.16 -0.15
CA ASP A 261 -0.54 -11.60 -0.40
C ASP A 261 0.25 -11.97 -1.67
N PRO A 262 1.22 -12.90 -1.59
CA PRO A 262 2.07 -13.28 -2.72
C PRO A 262 1.41 -14.33 -3.62
N VAL A 263 1.60 -14.24 -4.93
CA VAL A 263 1.22 -15.26 -5.91
C VAL A 263 2.26 -15.36 -7.03
N MET A 264 2.42 -16.55 -7.62
CA MET A 264 3.24 -16.72 -8.82
C MET A 264 2.47 -16.23 -10.06
N ALA A 265 3.12 -15.43 -10.89
CA ALA A 265 2.60 -15.00 -12.18
C ALA A 265 3.60 -15.31 -13.31
N GLY A 266 3.12 -15.25 -14.55
CA GLY A 266 3.93 -15.45 -15.75
C GLY A 266 4.91 -14.33 -16.05
N GLU A 267 5.42 -14.31 -17.27
CA GLU A 267 6.27 -13.24 -17.81
C GLU A 267 5.47 -11.96 -18.05
N ASP A 268 4.21 -12.11 -18.40
CA ASP A 268 3.26 -11.04 -18.65
C ASP A 268 2.33 -10.86 -17.44
N VAL A 269 2.24 -9.63 -16.96
CA VAL A 269 1.43 -9.23 -15.81
C VAL A 269 0.53 -8.07 -16.22
N ASP A 270 -0.76 -8.36 -16.35
CA ASP A 270 -1.79 -7.37 -16.67
C ASP A 270 -2.41 -6.81 -15.40
N ILE A 271 -2.52 -5.48 -15.36
CA ILE A 271 -3.09 -4.72 -14.25
C ILE A 271 -4.12 -3.73 -14.82
N GLU A 272 -5.29 -3.67 -14.22
CA GLU A 272 -6.33 -2.70 -14.61
C GLU A 272 -7.16 -2.20 -13.43
N ILE A 273 -7.70 -0.98 -13.55
CA ILE A 273 -8.67 -0.42 -12.60
C ILE A 273 -10.11 -0.74 -13.05
N GLN A 274 -10.89 -1.21 -12.09
CA GLN A 274 -12.34 -1.33 -12.15
C GLN A 274 -12.98 -0.15 -11.43
N GLU A 275 -13.60 0.75 -12.20
CA GLU A 275 -14.22 1.96 -11.67
C GLU A 275 -15.48 1.64 -10.87
N LYS A 276 -15.61 2.23 -9.68
CA LYS A 276 -16.82 2.19 -8.84
C LYS A 276 -17.37 0.78 -8.62
N GLY A 277 -16.49 -0.22 -8.61
CA GLY A 277 -16.85 -1.62 -8.58
C GLY A 277 -17.10 -2.17 -7.17
N ILE A 278 -16.91 -1.37 -6.12
CA ILE A 278 -17.20 -1.76 -4.74
C ILE A 278 -17.76 -0.58 -3.95
N TYR A 279 -18.78 -0.83 -3.13
CA TYR A 279 -19.30 0.15 -2.18
C TYR A 279 -18.56 0.04 -0.85
N MET A 280 -18.17 1.16 -0.26
CA MET A 280 -17.52 1.19 1.06
C MET A 280 -18.08 2.31 1.91
N ILE A 281 -18.22 2.05 3.22
CA ILE A 281 -18.43 3.10 4.22
C ILE A 281 -17.15 3.91 4.32
N VAL A 282 -17.27 5.22 4.14
CA VAL A 282 -16.15 6.17 4.21
C VAL A 282 -16.28 7.10 5.41
N ASN A 283 -15.19 7.72 5.81
CA ASN A 283 -15.21 8.77 6.82
C ASN A 283 -15.60 10.12 6.18
N PRO A 284 -16.75 10.73 6.53
CA PRO A 284 -17.16 12.06 6.04
C PRO A 284 -16.13 13.15 6.35
N ASP A 285 -15.49 13.03 7.51
CA ASP A 285 -14.56 14.01 8.05
C ASP A 285 -13.13 13.84 7.49
N ALA A 286 -12.96 12.98 6.48
CA ALA A 286 -11.65 12.67 5.90
C ALA A 286 -11.03 13.91 5.22
N ASN A 287 -10.02 14.49 5.87
CA ASN A 287 -9.25 15.58 5.30
C ASN A 287 -8.07 15.06 4.46
N LYS A 288 -8.27 14.94 3.14
CA LYS A 288 -7.22 14.52 2.18
C LYS A 288 -5.91 15.32 2.27
N ARG A 289 -5.91 16.57 2.77
CA ARG A 289 -4.69 17.37 2.97
C ARG A 289 -3.72 16.71 3.94
N LEU A 290 -4.21 15.88 4.86
CA LEU A 290 -3.36 15.12 5.79
C LEU A 290 -2.46 14.10 5.09
N ARG A 291 -2.72 13.75 3.81
CA ARG A 291 -1.83 12.90 3.00
C ARG A 291 -0.73 13.68 2.29
N ARG A 292 -0.70 15.01 2.38
CA ARG A 292 0.39 15.83 1.82
C ARG A 292 1.50 16.03 2.84
N PRO A 293 2.77 16.07 2.41
CA PRO A 293 3.87 16.47 3.29
C PRO A 293 3.69 17.93 3.70
N ASN A 294 4.16 18.29 4.89
CA ASN A 294 4.26 19.69 5.27
C ASN A 294 5.47 20.36 4.60
N VAL A 295 5.56 21.69 4.68
CA VAL A 295 6.61 22.48 4.02
C VAL A 295 8.00 22.08 4.52
N LEU A 296 8.14 21.80 5.82
CA LEU A 296 9.42 21.41 6.42
C LEU A 296 9.89 20.03 5.95
N GLN A 297 8.98 19.05 5.93
CA GLN A 297 9.23 17.71 5.38
C GLN A 297 9.64 17.79 3.91
N SER A 298 8.93 18.62 3.15
CA SER A 298 9.21 18.84 1.73
C SER A 298 10.59 19.43 1.50
N ALA A 299 10.97 20.48 2.24
CA ALA A 299 12.27 21.13 2.11
C ALA A 299 13.43 20.24 2.57
N ALA A 300 13.22 19.46 3.64
CA ALA A 300 14.23 18.50 4.10
C ALA A 300 14.49 17.42 3.03
N ALA A 301 13.44 16.84 2.45
CA ALA A 301 13.56 15.85 1.39
C ALA A 301 14.29 16.40 0.15
N ASP A 302 13.97 17.63 -0.27
CA ASP A 302 14.63 18.26 -1.43
C ASP A 302 16.13 18.44 -1.18
N LEU A 303 16.51 18.97 -0.01
CA LEU A 303 17.92 19.15 0.36
C LEU A 303 18.70 17.83 0.37
N PHE A 304 18.12 16.76 0.93
CA PHE A 304 18.76 15.44 0.93
C PHE A 304 18.92 14.87 -0.47
N ASN A 305 17.92 15.04 -1.34
CA ASN A 305 17.99 14.59 -2.72
C ASN A 305 19.08 15.34 -3.51
N GLU A 306 19.23 16.65 -3.33
CA GLU A 306 20.33 17.41 -3.93
C GLU A 306 21.70 16.87 -3.49
N ILE A 307 21.89 16.58 -2.20
CA ILE A 307 23.14 16.01 -1.67
C ILE A 307 23.42 14.63 -2.30
N ASN A 308 22.40 13.78 -2.43
CA ASN A 308 22.56 12.45 -3.01
C ASN A 308 22.90 12.50 -4.50
N VAL A 309 22.28 13.39 -5.27
CA VAL A 309 22.61 13.60 -6.68
C VAL A 309 24.08 13.99 -6.83
N VAL A 310 24.52 15.01 -6.07
CA VAL A 310 25.93 15.46 -6.06
C VAL A 310 26.88 14.32 -5.68
N ARG A 311 26.54 13.55 -4.64
CA ARG A 311 27.35 12.41 -4.20
C ARG A 311 27.44 11.32 -5.28
N SER A 312 26.33 11.00 -5.93
CA SER A 312 26.28 10.01 -7.00
C SER A 312 27.14 10.44 -8.19
N ASP A 313 27.13 11.73 -8.53
CA ASP A 313 27.99 12.30 -9.57
C ASP A 313 29.48 12.25 -9.19
N ILE A 314 29.81 12.54 -7.93
CA ILE A 314 31.19 12.40 -7.41
C ILE A 314 31.66 10.94 -7.48
N SER A 315 30.79 9.98 -7.13
CA SER A 315 31.11 8.55 -7.18
C SER A 315 31.29 8.04 -8.62
N LYS A 316 30.50 8.53 -9.58
CA LYS A 316 30.60 8.23 -11.01
C LYS A 316 31.84 8.89 -11.64
N GLN A 317 32.21 10.08 -11.19
CA GLN A 317 33.41 10.81 -11.64
C GLN A 317 34.67 10.43 -10.84
N GLY A 318 34.87 9.15 -10.53
CA GLY A 318 35.98 8.59 -9.75
C GLY A 318 37.42 8.81 -10.27
N ARG A 319 37.73 9.97 -10.89
CA ARG A 319 39.06 10.46 -11.24
C ARG A 319 39.30 11.97 -11.02
N HIS A 320 38.47 12.71 -10.30
CA HIS A 320 38.74 14.15 -10.04
C HIS A 320 38.81 14.59 -8.57
N ILE A 321 38.95 13.68 -7.61
CA ILE A 321 39.18 14.05 -6.20
C ILE A 321 40.53 14.77 -5.99
N ILE A 322 41.51 14.58 -6.89
CA ILE A 322 42.80 15.29 -6.81
C ILE A 322 42.70 16.75 -7.30
N ALA A 323 41.68 17.11 -8.09
CA ALA A 323 41.55 18.46 -8.63
C ALA A 323 40.85 19.43 -7.67
N LEU A 324 39.85 18.97 -6.92
CA LEU A 324 39.06 19.81 -5.99
C LEU A 324 39.85 20.28 -4.77
N SER A 325 40.79 19.46 -4.27
CA SER A 325 41.75 19.87 -3.23
C SER A 325 42.63 21.05 -3.69
N LYS A 326 43.12 21.04 -4.94
CA LYS A 326 43.95 22.12 -5.50
C LYS A 326 43.19 23.42 -5.76
N VAL A 327 41.91 23.33 -6.13
CA VAL A 327 41.07 24.53 -6.38
C VAL A 327 40.63 25.18 -5.06
N LEU A 328 40.30 24.38 -4.04
CA LEU A 328 39.99 24.89 -2.69
C LEU A 328 41.22 25.47 -1.99
N GLN A 329 42.41 24.85 -2.14
CA GLN A 329 43.66 25.42 -1.61
C GLN A 329 44.10 26.72 -2.31
N ARG A 330 43.73 26.93 -3.58
CA ARG A 330 44.01 28.20 -4.29
C ARG A 330 43.07 29.34 -3.91
N LYS A 331 41.86 29.05 -3.43
CA LYS A 331 40.87 30.06 -3.01
C LYS A 331 40.96 30.46 -1.53
N LEU A 332 41.67 29.68 -0.72
CA LEU A 332 41.87 29.96 0.71
C LEU A 332 43.23 30.63 1.02
N ASN A 333 44.09 30.83 0.01
CA ASN A 333 45.35 31.58 0.11
C ASN A 333 45.35 32.81 -0.83
N LEU A 334 44.37 33.70 -0.65
CA LEU A 334 44.44 35.11 -1.04
C LEU A 334 43.57 35.93 -0.08
#